data_AF-A0A2K4YDQ2-F1
#
_entry.id   AF-A0A2K4YDQ2-F1
#
_cell.length_a   1.000
_cell.length_b   1.000
_cell.length_c   1.000
_cell.angle_alpha   90.00
_cell.angle_beta   90.00
_cell.angle_gamma   90.00
#
_symmetry.space_group_name_H-M   'P 1'
#
loop_
_entity.id
_entity.type
_entity.pdbx_description
1 polymer ?
#
loop_
_entity_poly.entity_id
_entity_poly.type
_entity_poly.pdbx_seq_one_letter_code
_entity_poly.pdbx_strand_id
1 'polypeptide(L)'
;VAGYPVVRMSTARTQPDQGELDSVRGVIGAISEAFAAKIVGQQELRESLLIGLLAGGHILLESVPGLAKTTAAKVLAESVHGRFHRIQCTPDLLPLEDVLRLQDVVRHVHMDRALMLYASRLVDATRYPARALPKQIARLVDYGASPRATIAFCKAARAQAVLSGRAHVLPEDIAKLAHRVLRHRLILGFEAASADITPEVVVDAALRAVRVP
;
A
#
# COMPACT_ATOMS: atom_id res chain seq x y z
N VAL A 1 -48.65 32.28 -15.21
CA VAL A 1 -48.55 30.90 -14.68
C VAL A 1 -48.41 29.97 -15.87
N ALA A 2 -47.17 29.69 -16.29
CA ALA A 2 -46.88 28.94 -17.51
C ALA A 2 -47.02 27.44 -17.24
N GLY A 3 -48.02 26.83 -17.88
CA GLY A 3 -48.26 25.39 -17.84
C GLY A 3 -47.24 24.65 -18.70
N TYR A 4 -46.54 23.71 -18.09
CA TYR A 4 -45.67 22.76 -18.80
C TYR A 4 -46.51 21.91 -19.77
N PRO A 5 -46.00 21.58 -20.97
CA PRO A 5 -46.70 20.71 -21.89
C PRO A 5 -46.77 19.29 -21.30
N VAL A 6 -47.99 18.84 -21.03
CA VAL A 6 -48.28 17.45 -20.66
C VAL A 6 -48.03 16.61 -21.91
N VAL A 7 -46.97 15.80 -21.88
CA VAL A 7 -46.73 14.76 -22.89
C VAL A 7 -47.85 13.74 -22.77
N ARG A 8 -48.76 13.72 -23.75
CA ARG A 8 -49.76 12.64 -23.89
C ARG A 8 -49.02 11.33 -24.18
N MET A 9 -48.90 10.45 -23.20
CA MET A 9 -48.59 9.04 -23.49
C MET A 9 -49.77 8.41 -24.21
N SER A 10 -49.60 8.13 -25.50
CA SER A 10 -50.50 7.25 -26.25
C SER A 10 -50.26 5.81 -25.80
N THR A 11 -51.22 5.22 -25.09
CA THR A 11 -51.16 3.87 -24.52
C THR A 11 -51.70 2.81 -25.48
N ALA A 12 -51.31 2.84 -26.75
CA ALA A 12 -51.44 1.66 -27.61
C ALA A 12 -50.13 0.87 -27.54
N ARG A 13 -50.07 -0.16 -26.70
CA ARG A 13 -49.01 -1.18 -26.81
C ARG A 13 -49.33 -2.03 -28.04
N THR A 14 -48.83 -1.62 -29.20
CA THR A 14 -48.91 -2.42 -30.42
C THR A 14 -47.99 -3.63 -30.25
N GLN A 15 -48.48 -4.82 -30.59
CA GLN A 15 -47.64 -6.02 -30.65
C GLN A 15 -46.54 -5.76 -31.71
N PRO A 16 -45.26 -6.10 -31.43
CA PRO A 16 -44.20 -5.84 -32.39
C PRO A 16 -44.51 -6.57 -33.70
N ASP A 17 -44.40 -5.85 -34.81
CA ASP A 17 -44.61 -6.43 -36.13
C ASP A 17 -43.40 -7.30 -36.54
N GLN A 18 -43.55 -8.11 -37.58
CA GLN A 18 -42.47 -9.01 -38.00
C GLN A 18 -41.23 -8.24 -38.49
N GLY A 19 -41.39 -7.07 -39.11
CA GLY A 19 -40.27 -6.27 -39.59
C GLY A 19 -39.44 -5.68 -38.45
N GLU A 20 -40.10 -5.25 -37.37
CA GLU A 20 -39.46 -4.78 -36.14
C GLU A 20 -38.72 -5.92 -35.44
N LEU A 21 -39.33 -7.10 -35.34
CA LEU A 21 -38.70 -8.29 -34.77
C LEU A 21 -37.46 -8.73 -35.58
N ASP A 22 -37.53 -8.67 -36.91
CA ASP A 22 -36.40 -9.03 -37.78
C ASP A 22 -35.24 -8.03 -37.65
N SER A 23 -35.55 -6.74 -37.53
CA SER A 23 -34.54 -5.69 -37.25
C SER A 23 -33.85 -5.92 -35.91
N VAL A 24 -34.61 -6.17 -34.84
CA VAL A 24 -34.07 -6.46 -33.49
C VAL A 24 -33.22 -7.73 -33.49
N ARG A 25 -33.65 -8.77 -34.20
CA ARG A 25 -32.88 -10.01 -34.38
C ARG A 25 -31.53 -9.75 -35.06
N GLY A 26 -31.50 -8.89 -36.07
CA GLY A 26 -30.25 -8.47 -36.73
C GLY A 26 -29.26 -7.81 -35.76
N VAL A 27 -29.75 -6.89 -34.92
CA VAL A 27 -28.92 -6.20 -33.91
C VAL A 27 -28.42 -7.17 -32.84
N ILE A 28 -29.29 -8.05 -32.32
CA ILE A 28 -28.91 -9.07 -31.33
C ILE A 28 -27.87 -10.03 -31.93
N GLY A 29 -28.03 -10.40 -33.20
CA GLY A 29 -27.08 -11.21 -33.96
C GLY A 29 -25.70 -10.55 -34.02
N ALA A 30 -25.64 -9.28 -34.42
CA ALA A 30 -24.39 -8.51 -34.50
C ALA A 30 -23.67 -8.41 -33.14
N ILE A 31 -24.41 -8.15 -32.05
CA ILE A 31 -23.83 -8.12 -30.70
C ILE A 31 -23.30 -9.51 -30.32
N SER A 32 -24.05 -10.56 -30.64
CA SER A 32 -23.69 -11.95 -30.32
C SER A 32 -22.43 -12.41 -31.06
N GLU A 33 -22.29 -12.05 -32.33
CA GLU A 33 -21.10 -12.32 -33.15
C GLU A 33 -19.87 -11.58 -32.62
N ALA A 34 -20.02 -10.28 -32.32
CA ALA A 34 -18.94 -9.47 -31.76
C ALA A 34 -18.45 -10.02 -30.40
N PHE A 35 -19.36 -10.54 -29.58
CA PHE A 35 -19.02 -11.20 -28.33
C PHE A 35 -18.29 -12.53 -28.55
N ALA A 36 -18.81 -13.37 -29.44
CA ALA A 36 -18.25 -14.70 -29.74
C ALA A 36 -16.83 -14.60 -30.35
N ALA A 37 -16.53 -13.53 -31.08
CA ALA A 37 -15.19 -13.28 -31.62
C ALA A 37 -14.11 -13.09 -30.54
N LYS A 38 -14.49 -12.66 -29.33
CA LYS A 38 -13.55 -12.36 -28.23
C LYS A 38 -13.63 -13.35 -27.07
N ILE A 39 -14.71 -14.12 -26.95
CA ILE A 39 -14.94 -15.06 -25.84
C ILE A 39 -15.49 -16.38 -26.37
N VAL A 40 -14.72 -17.45 -26.19
CA VAL A 40 -15.05 -18.80 -26.65
C VAL A 40 -15.72 -19.62 -25.53
N GLY A 41 -16.78 -20.35 -25.87
CA GLY A 41 -17.39 -21.35 -24.98
C GLY A 41 -18.29 -20.81 -23.85
N GLN A 42 -18.63 -19.53 -23.85
CA GLN A 42 -19.42 -18.87 -22.78
C GLN A 42 -20.82 -18.46 -23.25
N GLN A 43 -21.63 -19.43 -23.70
CA GLN A 43 -22.97 -19.17 -24.27
C GLN A 43 -23.97 -18.67 -23.22
N GLU A 44 -24.06 -19.35 -22.08
CA GLU A 44 -24.99 -18.99 -20.98
C GLU A 44 -24.68 -17.61 -20.37
N LEU A 45 -23.39 -17.28 -20.24
CA LEU A 45 -22.95 -15.96 -19.78
C LEU A 45 -23.37 -14.87 -20.77
N ARG A 46 -23.20 -15.11 -22.08
CA ARG A 46 -23.62 -14.15 -23.11
C ARG A 46 -25.13 -13.94 -23.09
N GLU A 47 -25.90 -15.02 -22.99
CA GLU A 47 -27.36 -14.97 -22.92
C GLU A 47 -27.83 -14.18 -21.69
N SER A 48 -27.29 -14.48 -20.51
CA SER A 48 -27.60 -13.77 -19.26
C SER A 48 -27.30 -12.27 -19.37
N LEU A 49 -26.14 -11.92 -19.96
CA LEU A 49 -25.72 -10.54 -20.21
C LEU A 49 -26.66 -9.79 -21.17
N LEU A 50 -27.08 -10.43 -22.26
CA LEU A 50 -28.04 -9.86 -23.21
C LEU A 50 -29.41 -9.67 -22.56
N ILE A 51 -29.89 -10.64 -21.79
CA ILE A 51 -31.17 -10.54 -21.07
C ILE A 51 -31.17 -9.35 -20.12
N GLY A 52 -30.15 -9.20 -19.26
CA GLY A 52 -30.13 -8.06 -18.33
C GLY A 52 -29.95 -6.71 -19.04
N LEU A 53 -29.21 -6.67 -20.15
CA LEU A 53 -29.12 -5.46 -20.99
C LEU A 53 -30.49 -5.09 -21.58
N LEU A 54 -31.18 -6.04 -22.21
CA LEU A 54 -32.48 -5.82 -22.86
C LEU A 54 -33.60 -5.51 -21.86
N ALA A 55 -33.52 -6.08 -20.65
CA ALA A 55 -34.45 -5.80 -19.57
C ALA A 55 -34.13 -4.49 -18.82
N GLY A 56 -33.01 -3.84 -19.10
CA GLY A 56 -32.53 -2.67 -18.35
C GLY A 56 -32.22 -2.95 -16.88
N GLY A 57 -31.87 -4.20 -16.56
CA GLY A 57 -31.63 -4.69 -15.20
C GLY A 57 -30.16 -4.71 -14.79
N HIS A 58 -29.91 -5.13 -13.55
CA HIS A 58 -28.56 -5.39 -13.04
C HIS A 58 -28.29 -6.89 -13.00
N ILE A 59 -27.05 -7.27 -13.33
CA ILE A 59 -26.61 -8.67 -13.30
C ILE A 59 -25.47 -8.80 -12.30
N LEU A 60 -25.57 -9.80 -11.42
CA LEU A 60 -24.46 -10.26 -10.58
C LEU A 60 -23.78 -11.46 -11.25
N LEU A 61 -22.47 -11.35 -11.52
CA LEU A 61 -21.70 -12.41 -12.19
C LEU A 61 -20.91 -13.24 -11.16
N GLU A 62 -21.47 -14.36 -10.70
CA GLU A 62 -20.82 -15.34 -9.80
C GLU A 62 -20.25 -16.54 -10.58
N SER A 63 -19.09 -17.06 -10.16
CA SER A 63 -18.26 -18.11 -10.82
C SER A 63 -16.82 -18.05 -10.27
N VAL A 64 -16.06 -19.12 -10.49
CA VAL A 64 -14.67 -19.25 -10.03
C VAL A 64 -13.73 -18.23 -10.72
N PRO A 65 -12.64 -17.80 -10.05
CA PRO A 65 -11.66 -16.88 -10.63
C PRO A 65 -11.10 -17.41 -11.97
N GLY A 66 -10.88 -16.51 -12.93
CA GLY A 66 -10.26 -16.85 -14.22
C GLY A 66 -11.22 -17.15 -15.38
N LEU A 67 -12.52 -17.28 -15.15
CA LEU A 67 -13.52 -17.55 -16.21
C LEU A 67 -14.06 -16.29 -16.91
N ALA A 68 -13.16 -15.36 -17.24
CA ALA A 68 -13.45 -14.22 -18.13
C ALA A 68 -14.61 -13.26 -17.74
N LYS A 69 -15.14 -13.25 -16.50
CA LYS A 69 -16.26 -12.36 -16.09
C LYS A 69 -16.05 -10.88 -16.42
N THR A 70 -14.88 -10.35 -16.05
CA THR A 70 -14.53 -8.94 -16.28
C THR A 70 -14.38 -8.70 -17.78
N THR A 71 -13.82 -9.67 -18.50
CA THR A 71 -13.67 -9.64 -19.96
C THR A 71 -15.04 -9.67 -20.63
N ALA A 72 -16.00 -10.47 -20.18
CA ALA A 72 -17.35 -10.56 -20.72
C ALA A 72 -18.12 -9.25 -20.56
N ALA A 73 -18.08 -8.65 -19.37
CA ALA A 73 -18.69 -7.34 -19.15
C ALA A 73 -18.04 -6.24 -20.02
N LYS A 74 -16.72 -6.27 -20.19
CA LYS A 74 -15.99 -5.33 -21.06
C LYS A 74 -16.34 -5.53 -22.53
N VAL A 75 -16.34 -6.77 -23.03
CA VAL A 75 -16.65 -7.11 -24.41
C VAL A 75 -18.08 -6.73 -24.76
N LEU A 76 -19.05 -7.01 -23.89
CA LEU A 76 -20.44 -6.59 -24.09
C LEU A 76 -20.55 -5.06 -24.21
N ALA A 77 -19.90 -4.32 -23.31
CA ALA A 77 -19.90 -2.86 -23.37
C ALA A 77 -19.30 -2.35 -24.69
N GLU A 78 -18.19 -2.93 -25.15
CA GLU A 78 -17.59 -2.59 -26.45
C GLU A 78 -18.53 -2.91 -27.64
N SER A 79 -19.23 -4.05 -27.62
CA SER A 79 -20.16 -4.47 -28.67
C SER A 79 -21.36 -3.53 -28.84
N VAL A 80 -21.69 -2.75 -27.82
CA VAL A 80 -22.81 -1.77 -27.85
C VAL A 80 -22.32 -0.32 -27.79
N HIS A 81 -21.02 -0.09 -27.99
CA HIS A 81 -20.39 1.24 -27.85
C HIS A 81 -20.65 1.92 -26.49
N GLY A 82 -20.83 1.14 -25.44
CA GLY A 82 -20.99 1.59 -24.06
C GLY A 82 -19.66 1.86 -23.35
N ARG A 83 -19.74 2.38 -22.11
CA ARG A 83 -18.57 2.62 -21.26
C ARG A 83 -18.44 1.53 -20.20
N PHE A 84 -17.25 0.94 -20.10
CA PHE A 84 -16.92 -0.01 -19.04
C PHE A 84 -16.12 0.66 -17.91
N HIS A 85 -16.65 0.63 -16.68
CA HIS A 85 -15.94 1.05 -15.47
C HIS A 85 -15.76 -0.14 -14.53
N ARG A 86 -14.51 -0.46 -14.19
CA ARG A 86 -14.20 -1.47 -13.17
C ARG A 86 -13.97 -0.78 -11.84
N ILE A 87 -14.91 -0.95 -10.91
CA ILE A 87 -14.75 -0.52 -9.51
C ILE A 87 -14.28 -1.73 -8.72
N GLN A 88 -13.05 -1.69 -8.21
CA GLN A 88 -12.52 -2.70 -7.31
C GLN A 88 -12.82 -2.28 -5.88
N CYS A 89 -13.74 -2.98 -5.22
CA CYS A 89 -13.92 -2.88 -3.78
C CYS A 89 -12.91 -3.82 -3.13
N THR A 90 -11.75 -3.31 -2.69
CA THR A 90 -10.74 -4.10 -1.98
C THR A 90 -11.19 -4.25 -0.52
N PRO A 91 -11.66 -5.42 -0.05
CA PRO A 91 -12.46 -5.47 1.19
C PRO A 91 -11.68 -5.39 2.50
N ASP A 92 -10.35 -5.48 2.50
CA ASP A 92 -9.54 -5.57 3.74
C ASP A 92 -8.22 -4.80 3.65
N LEU A 93 -8.29 -3.48 3.47
CA LEU A 93 -7.17 -2.59 3.77
C LEU A 93 -7.61 -1.62 4.85
N LEU A 94 -6.79 -1.44 5.89
CA LEU A 94 -6.92 -0.27 6.76
C LEU A 94 -6.93 0.97 5.85
N PRO A 95 -7.92 1.87 5.99
CA PRO A 95 -7.96 3.12 5.26
C PRO A 95 -6.59 3.81 5.32
N LEU A 96 -6.11 4.35 4.19
CA LEU A 96 -4.85 5.08 4.14
C LEU A 96 -4.80 6.20 5.18
N GLU A 97 -5.95 6.83 5.44
CA GLU A 97 -6.14 7.85 6.47
C GLU A 97 -5.75 7.37 7.88
N ASP A 98 -6.04 6.12 8.24
CA ASP A 98 -5.68 5.58 9.55
C ASP A 98 -4.17 5.40 9.68
N VAL A 99 -3.50 4.92 8.63
CA VAL A 99 -2.03 4.79 8.60
C VAL A 99 -1.37 6.15 8.68
N LEU A 100 -1.87 7.13 7.93
CA LEU A 100 -1.36 8.51 7.95
C LEU A 100 -1.56 9.15 9.32
N ARG A 101 -2.71 8.95 9.95
CA ARG A 101 -3.00 9.40 11.32
C ARG A 101 -2.05 8.77 12.33
N LEU A 102 -1.81 7.46 12.25
CA LEU A 102 -0.84 6.76 13.09
C LEU A 102 0.57 7.36 12.96
N GLN A 103 1.03 7.59 11.74
CA GLN A 103 2.33 8.21 11.48
C GLN A 103 2.40 9.64 12.02
N ASP A 104 1.31 10.41 11.94
CA ASP A 104 1.25 11.77 12.45
C ASP A 104 1.32 11.80 13.99
N VAL A 105 0.56 10.93 14.67
CA VAL A 105 0.63 10.77 16.13
C VAL A 105 2.05 10.42 16.58
N VAL A 106 2.69 9.45 15.91
CA VAL A 106 4.08 9.05 16.22
C VAL A 106 5.06 10.23 16.08
N ARG A 107 4.87 11.13 15.10
CA ARG A 107 5.75 12.29 14.93
C ARG A 107 5.69 13.25 16.12
N HIS A 108 4.54 13.33 16.79
CA HIS A 108 4.26 14.27 17.88
C HIS A 108 4.52 13.69 19.29
N VAL A 109 4.93 12.42 19.40
CA VAL A 109 5.36 11.82 20.68
C VAL A 109 6.48 12.65 21.31
N HIS A 110 6.34 12.97 22.59
CA HIS A 110 7.28 13.82 23.32
C HIS A 110 8.67 13.16 23.39
N MET A 111 9.70 13.93 23.08
CA MET A 111 11.09 13.48 23.16
C MET A 111 11.96 14.65 23.60
N ASP A 112 12.47 14.58 24.83
CA ASP A 112 13.32 15.63 25.38
C ASP A 112 14.62 15.81 24.60
N ARG A 113 15.13 17.04 24.63
CA ARG A 113 16.40 17.39 23.95
C ARG A 113 17.56 16.52 24.42
N ALA A 114 17.59 16.12 25.69
CA ALA A 114 18.63 15.24 26.23
C ALA A 114 18.65 13.86 25.54
N LEU A 115 17.48 13.33 25.16
CA LEU A 115 17.35 12.05 24.46
C LEU A 115 17.79 12.16 23.00
N MET A 116 17.48 13.28 22.33
CA MET A 116 17.98 13.55 20.98
C MET A 116 19.52 13.66 20.97
N LEU A 117 20.09 14.31 21.99
CA LEU A 117 21.54 14.41 22.18
C LEU A 117 22.16 13.04 22.51
N TYR A 118 21.49 12.20 23.31
CA TYR A 118 21.93 10.83 23.58
C TYR A 118 22.02 10.00 22.30
N ALA A 119 20.98 10.01 21.46
CA ALA A 119 21.00 9.35 20.15
C ALA A 119 22.11 9.88 19.24
N SER A 120 22.32 11.21 19.20
CA SER A 120 23.41 11.81 18.45
C SER A 120 24.78 11.34 18.94
N ARG A 121 24.99 11.28 20.26
CA ARG A 121 26.25 10.81 20.84
C ARG A 121 26.55 9.35 20.54
N LEU A 122 25.53 8.48 20.51
CA LEU A 122 25.68 7.10 20.06
C LEU A 122 26.16 7.04 18.60
N VAL A 123 25.55 7.84 17.73
CA VAL A 123 25.96 7.93 16.32
C VAL A 123 27.39 8.49 16.21
N ASP A 124 27.71 9.57 16.91
CA ASP A 124 29.04 10.19 16.91
C ASP A 124 30.12 9.25 17.46
N ALA A 125 29.79 8.43 18.46
CA ALA A 125 30.70 7.42 18.99
C ALA A 125 31.06 6.35 17.95
N THR A 126 30.17 6.05 17.00
CA THR A 126 30.51 5.17 15.88
C THR A 126 31.19 5.90 14.74
N ARG A 127 30.86 7.18 14.51
CA ARG A 127 31.39 8.00 13.41
C ARG A 127 32.81 8.48 13.66
N TYR A 128 33.13 8.78 14.91
CA TYR A 128 34.45 9.21 15.38
C TYR A 128 34.93 8.30 16.51
N PRO A 129 35.15 7.01 16.23
CA PRO A 129 35.32 6.00 17.26
C PRO A 129 36.58 6.21 18.11
N ALA A 130 37.63 6.80 17.55
CA ALA A 130 38.85 7.14 18.30
C ALA A 130 38.63 8.15 19.45
N ARG A 131 37.50 8.87 19.46
CA ARG A 131 37.16 9.85 20.52
C ARG A 131 36.38 9.25 21.69
N ALA A 132 35.71 8.11 21.47
CA ALA A 132 34.73 7.56 22.41
C ALA A 132 34.96 6.08 22.74
N LEU A 133 35.57 5.30 21.85
CA LEU A 133 35.74 3.86 21.99
C LEU A 133 37.20 3.50 22.33
N PRO A 134 37.44 2.33 22.98
CA PRO A 134 38.78 1.80 23.18
C PRO A 134 39.55 1.67 21.86
N LYS A 135 40.85 1.96 21.87
CA LYS A 135 41.71 1.95 20.66
C LYS A 135 41.59 0.65 19.84
N GLN A 136 41.47 -0.48 20.52
CA GLN A 136 41.33 -1.80 19.88
C GLN A 136 40.03 -1.95 19.08
N ILE A 137 38.94 -1.30 19.48
CA ILE A 137 37.65 -1.32 18.76
C ILE A 137 37.62 -0.21 17.73
N ALA A 138 38.19 0.96 18.06
CA ALA A 138 38.17 2.12 17.17
C ALA A 138 38.87 1.88 15.83
N ARG A 139 39.92 1.05 15.81
CA ARG A 139 40.66 0.67 14.59
C ARG A 139 39.87 -0.26 13.65
N LEU A 140 38.85 -0.93 14.18
CA LEU A 140 38.05 -1.89 13.42
C LEU A 140 37.02 -1.22 12.51
N VAL A 141 36.76 0.08 12.69
CA VAL A 141 35.71 0.82 11.99
C VAL A 141 36.33 1.69 10.92
N ASP A 142 36.11 1.36 9.64
CA ASP A 142 36.52 2.18 8.50
C ASP A 142 35.57 3.36 8.33
N TYR A 143 34.26 3.11 8.43
CA TYR A 143 33.21 4.13 8.32
C TYR A 143 32.08 3.90 9.32
N GLY A 144 31.84 4.89 10.17
CA GLY A 144 30.74 4.88 11.13
C GLY A 144 29.42 5.43 10.60
N ALA A 145 28.40 5.40 11.45
CA ALA A 145 27.06 5.84 11.08
C ALA A 145 27.00 7.36 10.82
N SER A 146 26.20 7.75 9.81
CA SER A 146 26.00 9.17 9.47
C SER A 146 24.93 9.84 10.34
N PRO A 147 24.80 11.19 10.34
CA PRO A 147 23.73 11.90 11.06
C PRO A 147 22.30 11.44 10.71
N ARG A 148 22.10 10.79 9.55
CA ARG A 148 20.83 10.15 9.19
C ARG A 148 20.42 9.06 10.17
N ALA A 149 21.37 8.43 10.86
CA ALA A 149 21.10 7.47 11.92
C ALA A 149 20.45 8.13 13.15
N THR A 150 20.81 9.37 13.48
CA THR A 150 20.17 10.12 14.58
C THR A 150 18.69 10.36 14.29
N ILE A 151 18.36 10.73 13.05
CA ILE A 151 16.95 10.88 12.61
C ILE A 151 16.21 9.54 12.71
N ALA A 152 16.85 8.45 12.30
CA ALA A 152 16.27 7.11 12.39
C ALA A 152 16.02 6.70 13.85
N PHE A 153 16.96 6.97 14.76
CA PHE A 153 16.78 6.76 16.20
C PHE A 153 15.59 7.53 16.73
N CYS A 154 15.50 8.84 16.49
CA CYS A 154 14.39 9.66 17.01
C CYS A 154 13.03 9.16 16.50
N LYS A 155 12.92 8.86 15.19
CA LYS A 155 11.66 8.32 14.61
C LYS A 155 11.29 6.96 15.19
N ALA A 156 12.26 6.05 15.26
CA ALA A 156 12.03 4.69 15.76
C ALA A 156 11.74 4.68 17.27
N ALA A 157 12.40 5.53 18.06
CA ALA A 157 12.18 5.61 19.50
C ALA A 157 10.78 6.14 19.83
N ARG A 158 10.27 7.13 19.06
CA ARG A 158 8.87 7.57 19.18
C ARG A 158 7.88 6.46 18.82
N ALA A 159 8.15 5.70 17.76
CA ALA A 159 7.33 4.56 17.40
C ALA A 159 7.36 3.47 18.50
N GLN A 160 8.52 3.19 19.06
CA GLN A 160 8.70 2.23 20.15
C GLN A 160 7.92 2.65 21.41
N ALA A 161 7.91 3.94 21.74
CA ALA A 161 7.13 4.47 22.85
C ALA A 161 5.62 4.22 22.64
N VAL A 162 5.09 4.51 21.44
CA VAL A 162 3.68 4.26 21.10
C VAL A 162 3.35 2.78 21.16
N LEU A 163 4.19 1.91 20.59
CA LEU A 163 4.02 0.45 20.68
C LEU A 163 4.06 -0.06 22.12
N SER A 164 4.70 0.68 23.02
CA SER A 164 4.74 0.39 24.45
C SER A 164 3.61 1.08 25.24
N GLY A 165 2.63 1.70 24.57
CA GLY A 165 1.50 2.40 25.19
C GLY A 165 1.87 3.74 25.84
N ARG A 166 3.00 4.35 25.49
CA ARG A 166 3.52 5.60 26.09
C ARG A 166 3.49 6.76 25.09
N ALA A 167 3.26 7.97 25.63
CA ALA A 167 3.28 9.23 24.87
C ALA A 167 4.63 9.99 24.96
N HIS A 168 5.66 9.37 25.55
CA HIS A 168 7.00 9.94 25.66
C HIS A 168 8.08 8.86 25.51
N VAL A 169 9.23 9.26 24.97
CA VAL A 169 10.40 8.38 24.77
C VAL A 169 11.20 8.26 26.07
N LEU A 170 11.71 7.06 26.35
CA LEU A 170 12.67 6.79 27.44
C LEU A 170 14.06 6.46 26.86
N PRO A 171 15.16 6.62 27.63
CA PRO A 171 16.51 6.29 27.16
C PRO A 171 16.65 4.82 26.71
N GLU A 172 15.96 3.91 27.40
CA GLU A 172 15.93 2.49 27.08
C GLU A 172 15.32 2.19 25.69
N ASP A 173 14.41 3.02 25.18
CA ASP A 173 13.85 2.85 23.83
C ASP A 173 14.94 3.04 22.78
N ILE A 174 15.81 4.03 22.98
CA ILE A 174 16.94 4.32 22.09
C ILE A 174 17.98 3.19 22.17
N ALA A 175 18.30 2.73 23.39
CA ALA A 175 19.25 1.64 23.60
C ALA A 175 18.78 0.32 22.94
N LYS A 176 17.51 -0.06 23.11
CA LYS A 176 16.88 -1.24 22.48
C LYS A 176 16.95 -1.20 20.95
N LEU A 177 16.97 0.01 20.36
CA LEU A 177 17.03 0.21 18.91
C LEU A 177 18.46 0.28 18.37
N ALA A 178 19.49 0.32 19.21
CA ALA A 178 20.86 0.60 18.79
C ALA A 178 21.38 -0.39 17.74
N HIS A 179 21.26 -1.69 17.99
CA HIS A 179 21.66 -2.71 17.01
C HIS A 179 20.84 -2.61 15.72
N ARG A 180 19.52 -2.39 15.82
CA ARG A 180 18.63 -2.30 14.65
C ARG A 180 18.99 -1.11 13.76
N VAL A 181 19.33 0.03 14.36
CA VAL A 181 19.64 1.26 13.63
C VAL A 181 21.06 1.25 13.09
N LEU A 182 22.04 0.75 13.86
CA LEU A 182 23.47 0.93 13.57
C LEU A 182 24.10 -0.23 12.80
N ARG A 183 23.65 -1.49 12.95
CA ARG A 183 24.36 -2.67 12.40
C ARG A 183 24.69 -2.58 10.91
N HIS A 184 23.76 -2.09 10.10
CA HIS A 184 23.92 -1.97 8.64
C HIS A 184 24.43 -0.59 8.22
N ARG A 185 24.94 0.20 9.18
CA ARG A 185 25.47 1.56 8.96
C ARG A 185 26.94 1.68 9.36
N LEU A 186 27.57 0.56 9.72
CA LEU A 186 28.98 0.48 10.04
C LEU A 186 29.67 -0.33 8.95
N ILE A 187 30.77 0.20 8.44
CA ILE A 187 31.70 -0.53 7.58
C ILE A 187 32.92 -0.83 8.45
N LEU A 188 33.19 -2.11 8.61
CA LEU A 188 34.34 -2.58 9.37
C LEU A 188 35.51 -2.86 8.42
N GLY A 189 36.73 -2.60 8.90
CA GLY A 189 37.95 -2.81 8.14
C GLY A 189 38.44 -4.26 8.13
N PHE A 190 39.51 -4.50 7.39
CA PHE A 190 40.09 -5.84 7.20
C PHE A 190 40.50 -6.54 8.50
N GLU A 191 40.99 -5.78 9.49
CA GLU A 191 41.33 -6.32 10.81
C GLU A 191 40.12 -6.96 11.50
N ALA A 192 38.94 -6.36 11.35
CA ALA A 192 37.70 -6.89 11.92
C ALA A 192 37.28 -8.18 11.20
N ALA A 193 37.37 -8.21 9.87
CA ALA A 193 37.01 -9.38 9.08
C ALA A 193 37.93 -10.58 9.38
N SER A 194 39.22 -10.33 9.57
CA SER A 194 40.21 -11.38 9.89
C SER A 194 40.03 -11.97 11.29
N ALA A 195 39.43 -11.20 12.21
CA ALA A 195 39.14 -11.59 13.59
C ALA A 195 37.68 -12.05 13.80
N ASP A 196 36.90 -12.19 12.73
CA ASP A 196 35.46 -12.52 12.76
C ASP A 196 34.64 -11.59 13.68
N ILE A 197 35.02 -10.31 13.72
CA ILE A 197 34.37 -9.30 14.56
C ILE A 197 33.20 -8.69 13.80
N THR A 198 32.02 -8.70 14.43
CA THR A 198 30.79 -8.18 13.85
C THR A 198 30.49 -6.74 14.30
N PRO A 199 29.63 -6.00 13.57
CA PRO A 199 29.21 -4.65 13.96
C PRO A 199 28.60 -4.56 15.36
N GLU A 200 28.01 -5.65 15.86
CA GLU A 200 27.42 -5.74 17.18
C GLU A 200 28.43 -5.38 18.28
N VAL A 201 29.69 -5.82 18.16
CA VAL A 201 30.75 -5.51 19.13
C VAL A 201 31.00 -3.99 19.23
N VAL A 202 30.98 -3.30 18.09
CA VAL A 202 31.15 -1.84 18.03
C VAL A 202 29.94 -1.13 18.62
N VAL A 203 28.73 -1.62 18.32
CA VAL A 203 27.49 -1.05 18.87
C VAL A 203 27.44 -1.21 20.40
N ASP A 204 27.82 -2.37 20.94
CA ASP A 204 27.90 -2.61 22.38
C ASP A 204 28.96 -1.74 23.05
N ALA A 205 30.07 -1.49 22.38
CA ALA A 205 31.09 -0.56 22.86
C ALA A 205 30.55 0.87 22.90
N ALA A 206 29.81 1.30 21.88
CA ALA A 206 29.18 2.63 21.85
C ALA A 206 28.12 2.80 22.95
N LEU A 207 27.28 1.79 23.18
CA LEU A 207 26.29 1.78 24.26
C LEU A 207 26.94 1.90 25.65
N ARG A 208 28.07 1.22 25.86
CA ARG A 208 28.83 1.30 27.13
C ARG A 208 29.57 2.64 27.30
N ALA A 209 30.06 3.22 26.22
CA ALA A 209 30.85 4.46 26.26
C ALA A 209 29.98 5.72 26.44
N VAL A 210 28.76 5.72 25.90
CA VAL A 210 27.90 6.92 25.90
C VAL A 210 27.01 6.94 27.14
N ARG A 211 27.17 7.99 27.95
CA ARG A 211 26.36 8.21 29.17
C ARG A 211 24.87 8.36 28.84
N VAL A 212 24.06 7.59 29.53
CA VAL A 212 22.59 7.69 29.54
C VAL A 212 22.18 8.97 30.29
N PRO A 213 21.30 9.81 29.72
CA PRO A 213 20.85 11.06 30.33
C PRO A 213 19.93 10.85 31.54
#